data_AF-A0A221SXQ4-F1
#
_entry.id   AF-A0A221SXQ4-F1
#
_cell.length_a   1.000
_cell.length_b   1.000
_cell.length_c   1.000
_cell.angle_alpha   90.00
_cell.angle_beta   90.00
_cell.angle_gamma   90.00
#
_symmetry.space_group_name_H-M   'P 1'
#
loop_
_entity.id
_entity.type
_entity.pdbx_description
1 polymer ?
#
loop_
_entity_poly.entity_id
_entity_poly.type
_entity_poly.pdbx_seq_one_letter_code
_entity_poly.pdbx_strand_id
1 'polypeptide(L)' 'MRLRPARPDEADTLTGVAMAAKAHWGYDPAFLAGCLEVLRVDRSRMETEPHVVAEQDGEVVGFYSVQLDGDRAVLDKL' A
#
# COMPACT_ATOMS: atom_id res chain seq x y z
N MET A 1 -4.44 -11.70 13.30
CA MET A 1 -4.21 -11.09 11.97
C MET A 1 -5.15 -11.72 10.95
N ARG A 2 -5.87 -10.92 10.18
CA ARG A 2 -6.81 -11.32 9.12
C ARG A 2 -6.44 -10.62 7.81
N LEU A 3 -6.38 -11.36 6.71
CA LEU A 3 -6.27 -10.77 5.37
C LEU A 3 -7.66 -10.48 4.82
N ARG A 4 -7.86 -9.27 4.27
CA ARG A 4 -9.12 -8.89 3.60
C ARG A 4 -8.87 -7.92 2.45
N PRO A 5 -9.80 -7.81 1.49
CA PRO A 5 -9.76 -6.72 0.51
C PRO A 5 -9.65 -5.37 1.23
N ALA A 6 -8.79 -4.50 0.69
CA ALA A 6 -8.74 -3.10 1.07
C ALA A 6 -10.01 -2.39 0.59
N ARG A 7 -10.43 -1.37 1.31
CA ARG A 7 -11.50 -0.47 0.89
C ARG A 7 -10.89 0.79 0.28
N PRO A 8 -11.45 1.37 -0.79
CA PRO A 8 -10.86 2.54 -1.45
C PRO A 8 -10.68 3.78 -0.53
N ASP A 9 -11.45 3.90 0.54
CA ASP A 9 -11.30 4.94 1.58
C ASP A 9 -10.09 4.71 2.50
N GLU A 10 -9.44 3.56 2.42
CA GLU A 10 -8.20 3.25 3.17
C GLU A 10 -6.92 3.71 2.44
N ALA A 11 -7.02 4.32 1.25
CA ALA A 11 -5.87 4.71 0.43
C ALA A 11 -4.82 5.56 1.18
N ASP A 12 -5.27 6.52 1.99
CA ASP A 12 -4.37 7.35 2.81
C ASP A 12 -3.71 6.55 3.92
N THR A 13 -4.45 5.63 4.57
CA THR A 13 -3.92 4.69 5.55
C THR A 13 -2.84 3.81 4.95
N LEU A 14 -3.09 3.25 3.75
CA LEU A 14 -2.12 2.39 3.07
C LEU A 14 -0.88 3.18 2.64
N THR A 15 -1.05 4.43 2.20
CA THR A 15 0.08 5.33 1.92
C THR A 15 0.92 5.55 3.18
N GLY A 16 0.30 5.77 4.34
CA GLY A 16 0.99 5.88 5.62
C GLY A 16 1.78 4.61 5.99
N VAL A 17 1.17 3.44 5.81
CA VAL A 17 1.83 2.14 6.04
C VAL A 17 3.03 1.97 5.10
N ALA A 18 2.89 2.29 3.81
CA ALA A 18 4.00 2.21 2.85
C ALA A 18 5.17 3.13 3.27
N MET A 19 4.87 4.36 3.67
CA MET A 19 5.88 5.32 4.15
C MET A 19 6.59 4.80 5.41
N ALA A 20 5.84 4.29 6.40
CA ALA A 20 6.42 3.74 7.62
C ALA A 20 7.29 2.49 7.34
N ALA A 21 6.84 1.60 6.47
CA ALA A 21 7.59 0.43 6.05
C ALA A 21 8.90 0.79 5.35
N LYS A 22 8.90 1.85 4.51
CA LYS A 22 10.13 2.33 3.88
C LYS A 22 11.03 3.10 4.85
N ALA A 23 10.48 3.84 5.80
CA ALA A 23 11.25 4.52 6.84
C ALA A 23 12.05 3.56 7.72
N HIS A 24 11.56 2.33 7.92
CA HIS A 24 12.27 1.30 8.69
C HIS A 24 13.67 0.99 8.14
N TRP A 25 13.92 1.21 6.85
CA TRP A 25 15.21 0.93 6.21
C TRP A 25 16.27 2.01 6.46
N GLY A 26 15.96 3.05 7.25
CA GLY A 26 16.91 4.10 7.61
C GLY A 26 17.19 5.09 6.48
N TYR A 27 16.29 5.21 5.51
CA TYR A 27 16.37 6.26 4.49
C TYR A 27 16.30 7.65 5.12
N ASP A 28 17.01 8.60 4.51
CA ASP A 28 16.93 10.00 4.91
C ASP A 28 15.46 10.49 4.84
N PRO A 29 14.97 11.21 5.88
CA PRO A 29 13.58 11.68 5.90
C PRO A 29 13.20 12.60 4.74
N ALA A 30 14.11 13.45 4.26
CA ALA A 30 13.83 14.34 3.13
C ALA A 30 13.77 13.55 1.82
N PHE A 31 14.65 12.57 1.65
CA PHE A 31 14.56 11.61 0.54
C PHE A 31 13.21 10.87 0.57
N LEU A 32 12.83 10.32 1.72
CA LEU A 32 11.58 9.57 1.84
C LEU A 32 10.35 10.46 1.60
N ALA A 33 10.36 11.71 2.07
CA ALA A 33 9.32 12.68 1.76
C ALA A 33 9.20 12.94 0.25
N GLY A 34 10.34 12.99 -0.47
CA GLY A 34 10.38 13.05 -1.93
C GLY A 34 9.81 11.80 -2.62
N CYS A 35 9.77 10.66 -1.93
CA CYS A 35 9.16 9.43 -2.43
C CYS A 35 7.63 9.35 -2.22
N LEU A 36 6.99 10.35 -1.61
CA LEU A 36 5.55 10.29 -1.32
C LEU A 36 4.72 9.96 -2.55
N GLU A 37 4.99 10.62 -3.68
CA GLU A 37 4.20 10.42 -4.91
C GLU A 37 4.37 9.02 -5.49
N VAL A 38 5.57 8.43 -5.43
CA VAL A 38 5.79 7.05 -5.91
C VAL A 38 5.32 5.99 -4.92
N LEU A 39 5.21 6.32 -3.63
CA LEU A 39 4.72 5.41 -2.59
C LEU A 39 3.20 5.53 -2.37
N ARG A 40 2.59 6.65 -2.80
CA ARG A 40 1.15 6.89 -2.73
C ARG A 40 0.37 5.70 -3.27
N VAL A 41 -0.63 5.30 -2.50
CA VAL A 41 -1.67 4.35 -2.93
C VAL A 41 -2.81 5.18 -3.49
N ASP A 42 -3.15 4.92 -4.74
CA ASP A 42 -4.17 5.68 -5.46
C ASP A 42 -5.55 5.02 -5.31
N ARG A 43 -6.53 5.80 -4.87
CA ARG A 43 -7.91 5.33 -4.65
C ARG A 43 -8.53 4.74 -5.92
N SER A 44 -8.30 5.34 -7.09
CA SER A 44 -8.85 4.84 -8.36
C SER A 44 -8.24 3.50 -8.75
N ARG A 45 -6.95 3.27 -8.45
CA ARG A 45 -6.33 1.96 -8.63
C ARG A 45 -6.92 0.90 -7.71
N MET A 46 -7.26 1.24 -6.46
CA MET A 46 -7.90 0.30 -5.54
C MET A 46 -9.28 -0.17 -6.01
N GLU A 47 -9.96 0.61 -6.85
CA GLU A 47 -11.25 0.24 -7.44
C GLU A 47 -11.11 -0.77 -8.59
N THR A 48 -9.94 -0.81 -9.24
CA THR A 48 -9.70 -1.65 -10.43
C THR A 48 -8.72 -2.79 -10.21
N GLU A 49 -7.84 -2.68 -9.22
CA GLU A 49 -6.73 -3.59 -8.97
C GLU A 49 -6.81 -4.19 -7.55
N PRO A 50 -6.52 -5.48 -7.37
CA PRO A 50 -6.53 -6.10 -6.05
C PRO A 50 -5.57 -5.42 -5.08
N HIS A 51 -6.12 -4.94 -3.96
CA HIS A 51 -5.37 -4.50 -2.80
C HIS A 51 -5.85 -5.30 -1.60
N VAL A 52 -4.93 -5.87 -0.84
CA VAL A 52 -5.25 -6.71 0.32
C VAL A 52 -4.51 -6.18 1.53
N VAL A 53 -5.24 -6.00 2.62
CA VAL A 53 -4.69 -5.53 3.90
C VAL A 53 -4.54 -6.69 4.88
N ALA A 54 -3.51 -6.60 5.71
CA ALA A 54 -3.40 -7.33 6.96
C ALA A 54 -4.02 -6.48 8.07
N GLU A 55 -5.12 -6.96 8.65
CA GLU A 55 -5.80 -6.33 9.78
C GLU A 55 -5.47 -7.09 11.07
N GLN A 56 -5.15 -6.34 12.13
CA GLN A 56 -4.99 -6.85 13.47
C GLN A 56 -5.70 -5.90 14.45
N ASP A 57 -6.61 -6.46 15.25
CA ASP A 57 -7.36 -5.72 16.27
C ASP A 57 -8.13 -4.50 15.73
N GLY A 58 -8.61 -4.60 14.48
CA GLY A 58 -9.33 -3.54 13.77
C GLY A 58 -8.44 -2.51 13.06
N GLU A 59 -7.12 -2.62 13.21
CA GLU A 59 -6.14 -1.73 12.58
C GLU A 59 -5.47 -2.39 11.37
N VAL A 60 -5.24 -1.60 10.32
CA VAL A 60 -4.45 -2.03 9.16
C VAL A 60 -2.97 -1.92 9.51
N VAL A 61 -2.28 -3.06 9.56
CA VAL A 61 -0.85 -3.15 9.95
C VAL A 61 0.08 -3.46 8.77
N GLY A 62 -0.48 -3.75 7.60
CA GLY A 62 0.26 -4.08 6.39
C GLY A 62 -0.68 -4.20 5.19
N PHE A 63 -0.13 -4.18 3.98
CA PHE A 63 -0.88 -4.46 2.76
C PHE A 63 0.04 -4.93 1.63
N TYR A 64 -0.56 -5.42 0.55
CA TYR A 64 0.08 -5.58 -0.74
C TYR A 64 -0.92 -5.23 -1.86
N SER A 65 -0.41 -4.90 -3.05
CA SER A 65 -1.23 -4.68 -4.24
C SER A 65 -0.79 -5.58 -5.40
N VAL A 66 -1.70 -5.82 -6.34
CA VAL A 66 -1.40 -6.56 -7.56
C VAL A 66 -1.84 -5.73 -8.75
N GLN A 67 -0.89 -5.35 -9.61
CA GLN A 67 -1.19 -4.72 -10.90
C GLN A 67 -1.53 -5.81 -11.92
N LEU A 68 -2.56 -5.55 -12.72
CA LEU A 68 -3.04 -6.49 -13.74
C LEU A 68 -2.78 -5.92 -15.14
N ASP A 69 -2.14 -6.70 -16.00
CA ASP A 69 -1.88 -6.35 -17.40
C ASP A 69 -2.21 -7.56 -18.29
N GLY A 70 -3.46 -7.60 -18.77
CA GLY A 70 -3.98 -8.72 -19.56
C GLY A 70 -3.99 -10.02 -18.77
N ASP A 71 -3.16 -10.99 -19.20
CA ASP A 71 -2.97 -12.29 -18.54
C ASP A 71 -1.84 -12.28 -17.50
N ARG A 72 -1.22 -11.12 -17.24
CA ARG A 72 -0.13 -10.95 -16.27
C ARG A 72 -0.61 -10.29 -15.00
N ALA A 73 -0.02 -10.73 -13.89
CA ALA A 73 -0.17 -10.12 -12.58
C ALA A 73 1.22 -9.81 -12.00
N VAL A 74 1.42 -8.57 -11.56
CA VAL A 74 2.66 -8.11 -10.93
C VAL A 74 2.36 -7.73 -9.49
N LEU A 75 3.11 -8.31 -8.57
CA LEU A 75 3.06 -7.92 -7.17
C LEU A 75 3.71 -6.55 -7.02
N ASP A 76 2.92 -5.59 -6.56
CA ASP A 76 3.28 -4.19 -6.38
C ASP A 76 3.18 -3.82 -4.88
N LYS A 77 3.90 -2.76 -4.48
CA LYS A 77 3.92 -2.23 -3.10
C LYS A 77 4.06 -3.29 -1.98
N LEU A 78 5.15 -4.06 -2.02
CA LEU A 78 5.64 -4.89 -0.90
C LEU A 78 6.46 -4.09 0.12
#